data_AF-A0A537KRL1-F1
#
_entry.id   AF-A0A537KRL1-F1
#
_cell.length_a   1.000
_cell.length_b   1.000
_cell.length_c   1.000
_cell.angle_alpha   90.00
_cell.angle_beta   90.00
_cell.angle_gamma   90.00
#
_symmetry.space_group_name_H-M   'P 1'
#
loop_
_entity.id
_entity.type
_entity.pdbx_description
1 polymer ?
#
loop_
_entity_poly.entity_id
_entity_poly.type
_entity_poly.pdbx_seq_one_letter_code
_entity_poly.pdbx_strand_id
1 'polypeptide(L)'
;AMALRKAPDVAQKVKQCYVMGGAACTVGNITPAAEYNIWVDPEAARIAFQSGLPILMVGWEHSRGQAALDEADMKRVRSLRTTFADFALDCNTAALKAATEWLGDPGLTLPDPVTMSIALDPSVCTDRQKHFVDVETGSDLTRGMTVVDRHGVLNKEPNIEVCWTIDFGKWKDTLYRMLR
;
A
#
# COMPACT_ATOMS: atom_id res chain seq x y z
N ALA A 1 5.89 8.01 13.10
CA ALA A 1 6.38 9.35 13.49
C ALA A 1 6.73 9.49 14.97
N MET A 2 5.81 9.27 15.91
CA MET A 2 6.08 9.56 17.34
C MET A 2 7.27 8.79 17.93
N ALA A 3 7.45 7.52 17.55
CA ALA A 3 8.63 6.74 17.95
C ALA A 3 9.94 7.40 17.45
N LEU A 4 9.97 7.81 16.18
CA LEU A 4 11.10 8.51 15.57
C LEU A 4 11.40 9.86 16.25
N ARG A 5 10.37 10.60 16.68
CA ARG A 5 10.55 11.85 17.43
C ARG A 5 11.11 11.61 18.84
N LYS A 6 10.72 10.52 19.49
CA LYS A 6 11.17 10.18 20.85
C LYS A 6 12.54 9.51 20.89
N ALA A 7 12.84 8.69 19.88
CA ALA A 7 14.08 7.92 19.76
C ALA A 7 14.50 7.86 18.28
N PRO A 8 15.15 8.90 17.74
CA PRO A 8 15.51 8.97 16.31
C PRO A 8 16.39 7.81 15.84
N ASP A 9 17.22 7.27 16.73
CA ASP A 9 18.11 6.13 16.47
C ASP A 9 17.36 4.83 16.17
N VAL A 10 16.06 4.74 16.47
CA VAL A 10 15.22 3.59 16.10
C VAL A 10 15.22 3.37 14.58
N ALA A 11 15.38 4.42 13.77
CA ALA A 11 15.43 4.30 12.32
C ALA A 11 16.53 3.35 11.84
N GLN A 12 17.68 3.37 12.52
CA GLN A 12 18.84 2.52 12.21
C GLN A 12 18.70 1.08 12.76
N LYS A 13 17.75 0.85 13.66
CA LYS A 13 17.50 -0.45 14.30
C LYS A 13 16.43 -1.26 13.58
N VAL A 14 15.63 -0.62 12.73
CA VAL A 14 14.60 -1.29 11.92
C VAL A 14 15.25 -1.88 10.68
N LYS A 15 15.08 -3.19 10.47
CA LYS A 15 15.63 -3.89 9.29
C LYS A 15 14.92 -3.48 7.99
N GLN A 16 13.59 -3.35 8.03
CA GLN A 16 12.75 -2.95 6.92
C GLN A 16 11.41 -2.42 7.46
N CYS A 17 10.87 -1.38 6.83
CA CYS A 17 9.55 -0.84 7.09
C CYS A 17 8.71 -0.95 5.80
N TYR A 18 7.71 -1.83 5.82
CA TYR A 18 6.74 -1.93 4.73
C TYR A 18 5.59 -0.99 5.03
N VAL A 19 5.35 -0.02 4.14
CA VAL A 19 4.29 0.96 4.29
C VAL A 19 3.25 0.71 3.22
N MET A 20 2.07 0.26 3.64
CA MET A 20 0.87 0.36 2.80
C MET A 20 0.40 1.81 2.88
N GLY A 21 0.54 2.54 1.78
CA GLY A 21 0.08 3.91 1.73
C GLY A 21 0.68 4.70 0.58
N GLY A 22 0.00 5.79 0.25
CA GLY A 22 0.37 6.65 -0.86
C GLY A 22 -0.14 6.14 -2.19
N ALA A 23 0.06 6.98 -3.21
CA ALA A 23 -0.32 6.73 -4.59
C ALA A 23 0.87 7.14 -5.48
N ALA A 24 1.60 6.17 -6.04
CA ALA A 24 2.80 6.45 -6.81
C ALA A 24 2.44 6.85 -8.26
N CYS A 25 2.44 8.16 -8.55
CA CYS A 25 2.13 8.71 -9.87
C CYS A 25 0.77 8.25 -10.43
N THR A 26 -0.22 8.12 -9.55
CA THR A 26 -1.56 7.60 -9.86
C THR A 26 -2.63 8.33 -9.04
N VAL A 27 -3.89 8.00 -9.27
CA VAL A 27 -5.05 8.58 -8.55
C VAL A 27 -5.01 8.25 -7.06
N GLY A 28 -5.58 9.10 -6.21
CA GLY A 28 -5.85 8.82 -4.80
C GLY A 28 -7.20 8.11 -4.57
N ASN A 29 -7.48 7.71 -3.32
CA ASN A 29 -8.72 7.01 -2.93
C ASN A 29 -9.63 7.82 -1.98
N ILE A 30 -9.09 8.82 -1.30
CA ILE A 30 -9.87 9.73 -0.43
C ILE A 30 -9.98 11.13 -1.03
N THR A 31 -8.96 11.57 -1.76
CA THR A 31 -8.99 12.75 -2.63
C THR A 31 -8.44 12.36 -4.00
N PRO A 32 -8.60 13.20 -5.04
CA PRO A 32 -8.00 12.92 -6.34
C PRO A 32 -6.47 12.70 -6.29
N ALA A 33 -5.79 13.33 -5.33
CA ALA A 33 -4.32 13.34 -5.23
C ALA A 33 -3.75 12.46 -4.12
N ALA A 34 -4.56 12.01 -3.15
CA ALA A 34 -4.06 11.38 -1.94
C ALA A 34 -4.75 10.06 -1.60
N GLU A 35 -3.93 9.16 -1.06
CA GLU A 35 -4.35 7.92 -0.45
C GLU A 35 -4.65 8.15 1.05
N TYR A 36 -5.66 7.47 1.58
CA TYR A 36 -6.22 7.63 2.92
C TYR A 36 -5.18 7.63 4.04
N ASN A 37 -4.32 6.61 4.15
CA ASN A 37 -3.37 6.48 5.26
C ASN A 37 -2.40 7.68 5.32
N ILE A 38 -1.93 8.14 4.16
CA ILE A 38 -1.06 9.32 4.08
C ILE A 38 -1.85 10.61 4.30
N TRP A 39 -3.08 10.71 3.81
CA TRP A 39 -3.94 11.89 3.94
C TRP A 39 -4.42 12.16 5.38
N VAL A 40 -4.66 11.10 6.16
CA VAL A 40 -5.12 11.22 7.55
C VAL A 40 -4.09 11.95 8.42
N ASP A 41 -2.80 11.61 8.27
CA ASP A 41 -1.70 12.26 9.00
C ASP A 41 -0.44 12.40 8.12
N PRO A 42 -0.45 13.32 7.13
CA PRO A 42 0.66 13.55 6.23
C PRO A 42 1.85 14.15 6.95
N GLU A 43 1.66 14.86 8.06
CA GLU A 43 2.75 15.31 8.93
C GLU A 43 3.53 14.13 9.49
N ALA A 44 2.82 13.11 10.03
CA ALA A 44 3.46 11.89 10.50
C ALA A 44 4.10 11.07 9.38
N ALA A 45 3.45 10.98 8.22
CA ALA A 45 4.00 10.31 7.05
C ALA A 45 5.28 10.99 6.57
N ARG A 46 5.29 12.32 6.47
CA ARG A 46 6.48 13.11 6.11
C ARG A 46 7.64 12.87 7.05
N ILE A 47 7.38 12.89 8.37
CA ILE A 47 8.40 12.57 9.39
C ILE A 47 8.96 11.17 9.17
N ALA A 48 8.11 10.17 8.87
CA ALA A 48 8.57 8.81 8.62
C ALA A 48 9.42 8.71 7.35
N PHE A 49 9.00 9.34 6.25
CA PHE A 49 9.68 9.28 4.96
C PHE A 49 11.03 10.02 4.96
N GLN A 50 11.18 11.02 5.82
CA GLN A 50 12.43 11.77 6.00
C GLN A 50 13.34 11.19 7.09
N SER A 51 12.93 10.11 7.77
CA SER A 51 13.64 9.60 8.95
C SER A 51 14.87 8.74 8.67
N GLY A 52 15.08 8.35 7.41
CA GLY A 52 16.11 7.38 7.04
C GLY A 52 15.75 5.92 7.35
N LEU A 53 14.51 5.63 7.74
CA LEU A 53 14.00 4.26 7.79
C LEU A 53 14.18 3.58 6.42
N PRO A 54 14.55 2.28 6.38
CA PRO A 54 14.54 1.51 5.15
C PRO A 54 13.09 1.18 4.77
N ILE A 55 12.45 2.10 4.05
CA ILE A 55 11.03 2.03 3.68
C ILE A 55 10.86 1.45 2.28
N LEU A 56 9.97 0.45 2.16
CA LEU A 56 9.29 0.10 0.92
C LEU A 56 7.85 0.64 0.97
N MET A 57 7.56 1.61 0.13
CA MET A 57 6.21 2.14 -0.08
C MET A 57 5.47 1.26 -1.08
N VAL A 58 4.36 0.67 -0.62
CA VAL A 58 3.42 -0.09 -1.43
C VAL A 58 2.15 0.75 -1.55
N GLY A 59 2.04 1.44 -2.68
CA GLY A 59 0.89 2.30 -2.96
C GLY A 59 -0.39 1.51 -3.14
N TRP A 60 -1.53 2.16 -2.92
CA TRP A 60 -2.84 1.51 -2.98
C TRP A 60 -3.20 0.99 -4.37
N GLU A 61 -2.56 1.50 -5.42
CA GLU A 61 -2.74 1.02 -6.79
C GLU A 61 -2.44 -0.47 -6.96
N HIS A 62 -1.57 -1.04 -6.12
CA HIS A 62 -1.22 -2.47 -6.17
C HIS A 62 -2.32 -3.39 -5.65
N SER A 63 -3.42 -2.83 -5.14
CA SER A 63 -4.61 -3.59 -4.70
C SER A 63 -5.79 -3.50 -5.66
N ARG A 64 -5.67 -2.66 -6.70
CA ARG A 64 -6.72 -2.34 -7.67
C ARG A 64 -6.69 -3.30 -8.87
N GLY A 65 -7.75 -3.26 -9.68
CA GLY A 65 -7.79 -3.97 -10.96
C GLY A 65 -7.54 -5.47 -10.81
N GLN A 66 -6.51 -6.00 -11.48
CA GLN A 66 -6.20 -7.45 -11.47
C GLN A 66 -5.80 -8.00 -10.09
N ALA A 67 -5.34 -7.15 -9.17
CA ALA A 67 -5.01 -7.56 -7.82
C ALA A 67 -6.25 -7.76 -6.93
N ALA A 68 -7.36 -7.08 -7.25
CA ALA A 68 -8.62 -7.24 -6.53
C ALA A 68 -9.13 -8.68 -6.65
N LEU A 69 -9.83 -9.15 -5.61
CA LEU A 69 -10.49 -10.44 -5.63
C LEU A 69 -11.81 -10.29 -6.37
N ASP A 70 -11.86 -10.82 -7.59
CA ASP A 70 -13.08 -10.87 -8.38
C ASP A 70 -14.06 -11.94 -7.84
N GLU A 71 -15.19 -12.12 -8.54
CA GLU A 71 -16.19 -13.11 -8.15
C GLU A 71 -15.62 -14.54 -8.10
N ALA A 72 -14.72 -14.90 -9.02
CA ALA A 72 -14.12 -16.22 -9.09
C ALA A 72 -13.13 -16.45 -7.95
N ASP A 73 -12.31 -15.44 -7.63
CA ASP A 73 -11.41 -15.45 -6.49
C ASP A 73 -12.18 -15.58 -5.16
N MET A 74 -13.25 -14.79 -4.98
CA MET A 74 -14.07 -14.87 -3.76
C MET A 74 -14.76 -16.24 -3.64
N LYS A 75 -15.24 -16.83 -4.74
CA LYS A 75 -15.74 -18.22 -4.75
C LYS A 75 -14.65 -19.21 -4.38
N ARG A 76 -13.41 -19.02 -4.85
CA ARG A 76 -12.25 -19.85 -4.48
C ARG A 76 -11.92 -19.72 -2.99
N VAL A 77 -12.01 -18.52 -2.41
CA VAL A 77 -11.83 -18.34 -0.95
C VAL A 77 -12.90 -19.11 -0.18
N ARG A 78 -14.19 -18.95 -0.51
CA ARG A 78 -15.28 -19.69 0.17
C ARG A 78 -15.16 -21.21 0.02
N SER A 79 -14.62 -21.70 -1.10
CA SER A 79 -14.45 -23.14 -1.31
C SER A 79 -13.39 -23.78 -0.41
N LEU A 80 -12.56 -22.98 0.26
CA LEU A 80 -11.63 -23.47 1.29
C LEU A 80 -12.36 -24.00 2.54
N ARG A 81 -13.61 -23.56 2.79
CA ARG A 81 -14.46 -24.02 3.91
C ARG A 81 -13.79 -23.90 5.28
N THR A 82 -13.10 -22.80 5.52
CA THR A 82 -12.50 -22.47 6.82
C THR A 82 -13.17 -21.24 7.42
N THR A 83 -13.18 -21.16 8.75
CA THR A 83 -13.70 -19.99 9.47
C THR A 83 -12.95 -18.70 9.11
N PHE A 84 -11.65 -18.79 8.79
CA PHE A 84 -10.86 -17.64 8.37
C PHE A 84 -11.21 -17.18 6.96
N ALA A 85 -11.43 -18.11 6.02
CA ALA A 85 -11.86 -17.77 4.67
C ALA A 85 -13.22 -17.06 4.66
N ASP A 86 -14.16 -17.56 5.46
CA ASP A 86 -15.47 -16.93 5.60
C ASP A 86 -15.35 -15.55 6.24
N PHE A 87 -14.66 -15.47 7.38
CA PHE A 87 -14.45 -14.20 8.09
C PHE A 87 -13.77 -13.15 7.20
N ALA A 88 -12.74 -13.52 6.45
CA ALA A 88 -11.98 -12.60 5.60
C ALA A 88 -12.86 -11.92 4.54
N LEU A 89 -13.86 -12.64 4.00
CA LEU A 89 -14.81 -12.05 3.05
C LEU A 89 -15.93 -11.29 3.77
N ASP A 90 -16.48 -11.86 4.84
CA ASP A 90 -17.61 -11.28 5.56
C ASP A 90 -17.26 -9.92 6.18
N CYS A 91 -16.10 -9.81 6.83
CA CYS A 91 -15.66 -8.56 7.46
C CYS A 91 -15.34 -7.44 6.45
N ASN A 92 -15.13 -7.79 5.18
CA ASN A 92 -14.82 -6.86 4.09
C ASN A 92 -16.03 -6.52 3.20
N THR A 93 -17.25 -6.91 3.58
CA THR A 93 -18.45 -6.65 2.75
C THR A 93 -18.65 -5.16 2.43
N ALA A 94 -18.36 -4.27 3.38
CA ALA A 94 -18.43 -2.82 3.16
C ALA A 94 -17.32 -2.32 2.22
N ALA A 95 -16.11 -2.85 2.37
CA ALA A 95 -14.98 -2.53 1.49
C ALA A 95 -15.23 -2.98 0.06
N LEU A 96 -15.81 -4.18 -0.14
CA LEU A 96 -16.22 -4.67 -1.45
C LEU A 96 -17.20 -3.70 -2.13
N LYS A 97 -18.26 -3.28 -1.41
CA LYS A 97 -19.24 -2.31 -1.95
C LYS A 97 -18.58 -0.99 -2.33
N ALA A 98 -17.75 -0.42 -1.45
CA ALA A 98 -17.04 0.82 -1.73
C ALA A 98 -16.12 0.68 -2.96
N ALA A 99 -15.38 -0.43 -3.06
CA ALA A 99 -14.50 -0.70 -4.18
C ALA A 99 -15.26 -0.79 -5.51
N THR A 100 -16.36 -1.55 -5.56
CA THR A 100 -17.11 -1.77 -6.80
C THR A 100 -18.02 -0.61 -7.17
N GLU A 101 -18.70 0.02 -6.20
CA GLU A 101 -19.71 1.04 -6.48
C GLU A 101 -19.12 2.45 -6.57
N TRP A 102 -18.08 2.77 -5.79
CA TRP A 102 -17.54 4.14 -5.71
C TRP A 102 -16.21 4.28 -6.44
N LEU A 103 -15.32 3.28 -6.32
CA LEU A 103 -13.96 3.35 -6.87
C LEU A 103 -13.81 2.66 -8.23
N GLY A 104 -14.84 1.95 -8.68
CA GLY A 104 -14.92 1.30 -9.99
C GLY A 104 -13.98 0.10 -10.15
N ASP A 105 -13.58 -0.55 -9.06
CA ASP A 105 -12.77 -1.77 -9.09
C ASP A 105 -13.60 -3.02 -9.40
N PRO A 106 -12.99 -4.07 -9.98
CA PRO A 106 -13.72 -5.28 -10.40
C PRO A 106 -14.12 -6.20 -9.23
N GLY A 107 -13.71 -5.89 -8.00
CA GLY A 107 -13.95 -6.75 -6.84
C GLY A 107 -13.36 -6.18 -5.55
N LEU A 108 -13.13 -7.07 -4.57
CA LEU A 108 -12.63 -6.68 -3.26
C LEU A 108 -11.15 -6.31 -3.33
N THR A 109 -10.83 -5.04 -3.07
CA THR A 109 -9.45 -4.57 -2.95
C THR A 109 -8.92 -4.84 -1.53
N LEU A 110 -7.67 -5.30 -1.43
CA LEU A 110 -7.03 -5.65 -0.16
C LEU A 110 -5.61 -5.06 -0.07
N PRO A 111 -5.47 -3.73 0.16
CA PRO A 111 -4.16 -3.07 0.15
C PRO A 111 -3.19 -3.56 1.21
N ASP A 112 -3.66 -3.72 2.46
CA ASP A 112 -2.79 -4.17 3.55
C ASP A 112 -2.37 -5.63 3.36
N PRO A 113 -3.26 -6.58 2.99
CA PRO A 113 -2.85 -7.94 2.65
C PRO A 113 -1.87 -8.04 1.47
N VAL A 114 -2.01 -7.19 0.44
CA VAL A 114 -1.01 -7.11 -0.65
C VAL A 114 0.35 -6.72 -0.08
N THR A 115 0.40 -5.67 0.74
CA THR A 115 1.65 -5.21 1.37
C THR A 115 2.26 -6.28 2.28
N MET A 116 1.42 -6.96 3.07
CA MET A 116 1.84 -8.06 3.93
C MET A 116 2.39 -9.23 3.12
N SER A 117 1.80 -9.54 1.96
CA SER A 117 2.30 -10.60 1.08
C SER A 117 3.72 -10.30 0.57
N ILE A 118 4.03 -9.04 0.27
CA ILE A 118 5.39 -8.59 -0.10
C ILE A 118 6.35 -8.68 1.11
N ALA A 119 5.86 -8.40 2.32
CA ALA A 119 6.67 -8.55 3.53
C ALA A 119 7.03 -10.02 3.83
N LEU A 120 6.10 -10.95 3.56
CA LEU A 120 6.30 -12.38 3.75
C LEU A 120 7.13 -13.01 2.61
N ASP A 121 6.88 -12.60 1.38
CA ASP A 121 7.59 -13.05 0.17
C ASP A 121 7.92 -11.83 -0.71
N PRO A 122 9.16 -11.29 -0.61
CA PRO A 122 9.59 -10.16 -1.42
C PRO A 122 9.47 -10.38 -2.94
N SER A 123 9.38 -11.64 -3.41
CA SER A 123 9.23 -11.96 -4.84
C SER A 123 7.84 -11.66 -5.40
N VAL A 124 6.87 -11.29 -4.55
CA VAL A 124 5.60 -10.71 -4.98
C VAL A 124 5.82 -9.33 -5.60
N CYS A 125 6.75 -8.52 -5.09
CA CYS A 125 7.14 -7.26 -5.70
C CYS A 125 8.15 -7.53 -6.81
N THR A 126 7.75 -7.34 -8.06
CA THR A 126 8.56 -7.71 -9.24
C THR A 126 9.36 -6.54 -9.80
N ASP A 127 8.94 -5.31 -9.53
CA ASP A 127 9.70 -4.09 -9.82
C ASP A 127 9.58 -3.12 -8.64
N ARG A 128 10.73 -2.67 -8.13
CA ARG A 128 10.85 -1.62 -7.14
C ARG A 128 12.13 -0.84 -7.37
N GLN A 129 12.06 0.46 -7.14
CA GLN A 129 13.19 1.36 -7.38
C GLN A 129 13.21 2.45 -6.31
N LYS A 130 14.42 2.92 -5.98
CA LYS A 130 14.60 3.98 -5.00
C LYS A 130 14.42 5.34 -5.66
N HIS A 131 13.54 6.17 -5.10
CA HIS A 131 13.25 7.53 -5.58
C HIS A 131 13.32 8.53 -4.43
N PHE A 132 13.47 9.81 -4.76
CA PHE A 132 13.16 10.86 -3.80
C PHE A 132 11.63 10.95 -3.68
N VAL A 133 11.12 10.81 -2.46
CA VAL A 133 9.70 10.90 -2.14
C VAL A 133 9.50 11.82 -0.94
N ASP A 134 8.61 12.79 -1.09
CA ASP A 134 8.16 13.68 -0.02
C ASP A 134 6.63 13.64 0.09
N VAL A 135 6.10 14.12 1.21
CA VAL A 135 4.65 14.16 1.46
C VAL A 135 4.20 15.62 1.54
N GLU A 136 3.19 15.96 0.74
CA GLU A 136 2.56 17.28 0.79
C GLU A 136 1.64 17.40 2.02
N THR A 137 1.80 18.48 2.78
CA THR A 137 1.17 18.68 4.08
C THR A 137 0.24 19.89 4.14
N GLY A 138 0.49 20.93 3.34
CA GLY A 138 -0.16 22.24 3.47
C GLY A 138 -0.96 22.69 2.26
N SER A 139 -0.92 21.97 1.14
CA SER A 139 -1.66 22.34 -0.08
C SER A 139 -3.16 22.01 0.00
N ASP A 140 -4.01 22.93 -0.46
CA ASP A 140 -5.47 22.78 -0.50
C ASP A 140 -5.92 21.55 -1.30
N LEU A 141 -5.30 21.31 -2.46
CA LEU A 141 -5.71 20.25 -3.39
C LEU A 141 -4.90 18.96 -3.23
N THR A 142 -3.67 19.07 -2.70
CA THR A 142 -2.70 17.97 -2.73
C THR A 142 -2.19 17.55 -1.35
N ARG A 143 -2.81 18.03 -0.25
CA ARG A 143 -2.56 17.47 1.08
C ARG A 143 -2.64 15.93 1.05
N GLY A 144 -1.63 15.27 1.59
CA GLY A 144 -1.53 13.80 1.60
C GLY A 144 -0.94 13.18 0.34
N MET A 145 -0.61 13.97 -0.69
CA MET A 145 0.04 13.45 -1.88
C MET A 145 1.46 12.98 -1.56
N THR A 146 1.76 11.74 -1.95
CA THR A 146 3.14 11.22 -2.03
C THR A 146 3.77 11.69 -3.33
N VAL A 147 4.63 12.70 -3.26
CA VAL A 147 5.32 13.28 -4.41
C VAL A 147 6.54 12.43 -4.73
N VAL A 148 6.41 11.53 -5.71
CA VAL A 148 7.49 10.65 -6.17
C VAL A 148 8.22 11.29 -7.34
N ASP A 149 9.49 11.65 -7.16
CA ASP A 149 10.34 12.19 -8.22
C ASP A 149 10.92 11.07 -9.11
N ARG A 150 10.04 10.43 -9.89
CA ARG A 150 10.39 9.29 -10.74
C ARG A 150 11.45 9.62 -11.80
N HIS A 151 11.50 10.86 -12.24
CA HIS A 151 12.41 11.33 -13.30
C HIS A 151 13.67 12.01 -12.75
N GLY A 152 13.80 12.15 -11.43
CA GLY A 152 14.95 12.78 -10.79
C GLY A 152 15.08 14.28 -11.09
N VAL A 153 13.99 14.97 -11.46
CA VAL A 153 14.04 16.36 -11.91
C VAL A 153 14.34 17.33 -10.77
N LEU A 154 14.13 16.92 -9.52
CA LEU A 154 14.45 17.71 -8.34
C LEU A 154 15.92 17.64 -7.95
N ASN A 155 16.70 16.72 -8.54
CA ASN A 155 18.11 16.48 -8.21
C ASN A 155 18.34 16.25 -6.70
N LYS A 156 17.44 15.49 -6.07
CA LYS A 156 17.53 15.12 -4.64
C LYS A 156 17.91 13.66 -4.48
N GLU A 157 18.60 13.35 -3.39
CA GLU A 157 19.00 11.98 -3.05
C GLU A 157 17.78 11.08 -2.80
N PRO A 158 17.69 9.89 -3.43
CA PRO A 158 16.62 8.94 -3.19
C PRO A 158 16.54 8.43 -1.74
N ASN A 159 15.36 8.54 -1.12
CA ASN A 159 15.11 8.15 0.27
C ASN A 159 14.18 6.93 0.42
N ILE A 160 13.28 6.65 -0.53
CA ILE A 160 12.24 5.61 -0.40
C ILE A 160 12.33 4.61 -1.55
N GLU A 161 12.27 3.30 -1.25
CA GLU A 161 11.97 2.30 -2.28
C GLU A 161 10.47 2.34 -2.59
N VAL A 162 10.11 2.50 -3.86
CA VAL A 162 8.73 2.49 -4.33
C VAL A 162 8.46 1.19 -5.08
N CYS A 163 7.39 0.48 -4.70
CA CYS A 163 6.89 -0.67 -5.45
C CYS A 163 6.18 -0.17 -6.72
N TRP A 164 6.58 -0.69 -7.88
CA TRP A 164 6.01 -0.33 -9.18
C TRP A 164 5.17 -1.44 -9.79
N THR A 165 5.53 -2.69 -9.54
CA THR A 165 4.80 -3.85 -10.07
C THR A 165 4.76 -4.97 -9.05
N ILE A 166 3.62 -5.68 -9.00
CA ILE A 166 3.46 -6.91 -8.24
C ILE A 166 3.08 -8.08 -9.15
N ASP A 167 3.38 -9.30 -8.70
CA ASP A 167 2.85 -10.54 -9.27
C ASP A 167 1.49 -10.85 -8.63
N PHE A 168 0.42 -10.63 -9.39
CA PHE A 168 -0.96 -10.84 -8.91
C PHE A 168 -1.24 -12.29 -8.52
N GLY A 169 -0.65 -13.25 -9.24
CA GLY A 169 -0.83 -14.68 -8.96
C GLY A 169 -0.21 -15.06 -7.63
N LYS A 170 1.04 -14.65 -7.39
CA LYS A 170 1.73 -14.92 -6.12
C LYS A 170 1.07 -14.26 -4.92
N TRP A 171 0.58 -13.03 -5.09
CA TRP A 171 -0.18 -12.34 -4.04
C TRP A 171 -1.43 -13.17 -3.67
N LYS A 172 -2.26 -13.51 -4.67
CA LYS A 172 -3.51 -14.27 -4.45
C LYS A 172 -3.23 -15.66 -3.88
N ASP A 173 -2.23 -16.37 -4.39
CA ASP A 173 -1.84 -17.68 -3.86
C ASP A 173 -1.31 -17.60 -2.43
N THR A 174 -0.65 -16.50 -2.05
CA THR A 174 -0.26 -16.26 -0.66
C THR A 174 -1.49 -16.10 0.24
N LEU A 175 -2.47 -15.29 -0.18
CA LEU A 175 -3.74 -15.18 0.53
C LEU A 175 -4.42 -16.55 0.70
N TYR A 176 -4.57 -17.31 -0.39
CA TYR A 176 -5.23 -18.61 -0.35
C TYR A 176 -4.53 -19.62 0.57
N ARG A 177 -3.20 -19.60 0.64
CA ARG A 177 -2.46 -20.46 1.57
C ARG A 177 -2.67 -20.07 3.04
N MET A 178 -2.80 -18.77 3.34
CA MET A 178 -2.99 -18.28 4.71
C MET A 178 -4.42 -18.48 5.23
N LEU A 179 -5.39 -18.65 4.33
CA LEU A 179 -6.80 -18.89 4.69
C LEU A 179 -7.15 -20.39 4.79
N ARG A 180 -6.22 -21.30 4.52
CA ARG A 180 -6.39 -22.76 4.71
C ARG A 180 -6.01 -23.15 6.12
#